data_AF-A0AAV5TDU8-F1
#
_entry.id   AF-A0AAV5TDU8-F1
#
_cell.length_a   1.000
_cell.length_b   1.000
_cell.length_c   1.000
_cell.angle_alpha   90.00
_cell.angle_beta   90.00
_cell.angle_gamma   90.00
#
_symmetry.space_group_name_H-M   'P 1'
#
loop_
_entity.id
_entity.type
_entity.pdbx_description
1 polymer ?
#
loop_
_entity_poly.entity_id
_entity_poly.type
_entity_poly.pdbx_seq_one_letter_code
_entity_poly.pdbx_strand_id
1 'polypeptide(L)'
;LVPSNRKRRMSDPPAKKSKNSCTITMNIVTLTDKDPVLISPVHKFNGLAWRLFISSYHVMQPKGRKEISLLCNSLGKSELWRATADIRMHVTIGDKTTERPI
;
A
#
# COMPACT_ATOMS: atom_id res chain seq x y z
N LEU A 1 12.87 58.06 23.80
CA LEU A 1 12.69 57.50 22.44
C LEU A 1 13.29 56.09 22.43
N VAL A 2 12.47 55.04 22.43
CA VAL A 2 12.92 53.64 22.36
C VAL A 2 12.36 53.04 21.06
N PRO A 3 13.16 52.46 20.16
CA PRO A 3 12.63 51.94 18.91
C PRO A 3 11.98 50.56 19.12
N SER A 4 10.74 50.46 18.66
CA SER A 4 9.93 49.24 18.64
C SER A 4 10.44 48.27 17.57
N ASN A 5 10.98 47.13 18.00
CA ASN A 5 11.32 46.02 17.12
C ASN A 5 10.05 45.25 16.71
N ARG A 6 9.46 45.59 15.56
CA ARG A 6 8.41 44.81 14.91
C ARG A 6 9.03 43.51 14.33
N LYS A 7 8.92 42.41 15.08
CA LYS A 7 9.10 41.04 14.54
C LYS A 7 8.13 40.83 13.38
N ARG A 8 8.66 40.70 12.16
CA ARG A 8 7.91 40.23 10.99
C ARG A 8 7.47 38.80 11.29
N ARG A 9 6.17 38.56 11.43
CA ARG A 9 5.60 37.21 11.44
C ARG A 9 5.89 36.61 10.07
N MET A 10 6.87 35.71 10.00
CA MET A 10 6.98 34.81 8.86
C MET A 10 5.70 33.99 8.84
N SER A 11 4.92 34.15 7.77
CA SER A 11 3.78 33.29 7.47
C SER A 11 4.27 31.84 7.45
N ASP A 12 3.60 30.97 8.20
CA ASP A 12 3.90 29.54 8.22
C ASP A 12 3.95 28.98 6.79
N PRO A 13 4.92 28.11 6.47
CA PRO A 13 5.02 27.52 5.15
C PRO A 13 3.72 26.77 4.83
N PRO A 14 3.21 26.86 3.58
CA PRO A 14 1.96 26.25 3.20
C PRO A 14 2.01 24.75 3.51
N ALA A 15 1.04 24.29 4.30
CA ALA A 15 0.91 22.88 4.65
C ALA A 15 0.92 22.04 3.37
N LYS A 16 1.95 21.21 3.19
CA LYS A 16 2.02 20.24 2.08
C LYS A 16 0.74 19.42 2.14
N LYS A 17 -0.12 19.55 1.13
CA LYS A 17 -1.33 18.72 1.00
C LYS A 17 -0.92 17.27 1.14
N SER A 18 -1.41 16.58 2.18
CA SER A 18 -1.12 15.17 2.38
C SER A 18 -1.62 14.40 1.17
N LYS A 19 -0.74 13.60 0.55
CA LYS A 19 -1.15 12.70 -0.52
C LYS A 19 -1.99 11.60 0.14
N ASN A 20 -3.28 11.56 -0.15
CA ASN A 20 -4.23 10.64 0.51
C ASN A 20 -4.32 9.26 -0.19
N SER A 21 -3.46 9.00 -1.17
CA SER A 21 -3.38 7.71 -1.85
C SER A 21 -1.94 7.30 -2.13
N CYS A 22 -1.71 5.99 -2.18
CA CYS A 22 -0.45 5.40 -2.64
C CYS A 22 -0.73 4.26 -3.61
N THR A 23 0.26 3.97 -4.45
CA THR A 23 0.23 2.86 -5.40
C THR A 23 1.36 1.91 -5.03
N ILE A 24 1.03 0.62 -4.96
CA ILE A 24 1.99 -0.47 -4.76
C ILE A 24 1.94 -1.32 -6.03
N THR A 25 3.09 -1.53 -6.66
CA THR A 25 3.22 -2.32 -7.89
C THR A 25 4.14 -3.48 -7.63
N MET A 26 3.75 -4.66 -8.10
CA MET A 26 4.56 -5.87 -8.04
C MET A 26 4.57 -6.52 -9.42
N ASN A 27 5.76 -6.65 -10.00
CA ASN A 27 5.95 -7.35 -11.27
C ASN A 27 6.21 -8.84 -10.98
N ILE A 28 5.41 -9.71 -11.58
CA ILE A 28 5.50 -11.16 -11.41
C ILE A 28 5.99 -11.74 -12.73
N VAL A 29 7.23 -12.22 -12.76
CA VAL A 29 7.80 -12.86 -13.95
C VAL A 29 7.35 -14.32 -14.02
N THR A 30 7.40 -15.01 -12.89
CA THR A 30 7.00 -16.41 -12.79
C THR A 30 6.33 -16.65 -11.44
N LEU A 31 5.15 -17.28 -11.45
CA LEU A 31 4.50 -17.80 -10.25
C LEU A 31 4.31 -19.30 -10.46
N THR A 32 5.31 -20.09 -10.05
CA THR A 32 5.25 -21.54 -10.17
C THR A 32 4.59 -22.16 -8.95
N ASP A 33 4.20 -23.42 -9.06
CA ASP A 33 3.70 -24.19 -7.92
C ASP A 33 4.80 -24.49 -6.87
N LYS A 34 6.07 -24.23 -7.20
CA LYS A 34 7.21 -24.29 -6.27
C LYS A 34 7.35 -23.03 -5.42
N ASP A 35 6.78 -21.91 -5.89
CA ASP A 35 6.74 -20.62 -5.19
C ASP A 35 5.29 -20.31 -4.82
N PRO A 36 4.74 -20.97 -3.79
CA PRO A 36 3.32 -20.87 -3.47
C PRO A 36 2.92 -19.46 -3.01
N VAL A 37 3.90 -18.62 -2.65
CA VAL A 37 3.69 -17.29 -2.07
C VAL A 37 4.70 -16.28 -2.63
N LEU A 38 4.23 -15.09 -3.01
CA LEU A 38 5.05 -13.93 -3.30
C LEU A 38 4.64 -12.75 -2.41
N ILE A 39 5.61 -11.97 -1.93
CA ILE A 39 5.38 -10.82 -1.06
C ILE A 39 6.17 -9.63 -1.59
N SER A 40 5.53 -8.46 -1.72
CA SER A 40 6.22 -7.23 -2.13
C SER A 40 7.09 -6.66 -1.00
N PRO A 41 8.03 -5.74 -1.31
CA PRO A 41 8.66 -4.89 -0.31
C PRO A 41 7.63 -4.12 0.55
N VAL A 42 8.08 -3.62 1.71
CA VAL A 42 7.26 -2.76 2.58
C VAL A 42 7.06 -1.38 1.92
N HIS A 43 5.81 -0.98 1.75
CA HIS A 43 5.44 0.39 1.41
C HIS A 43 4.89 1.11 2.63
N LYS A 44 5.54 2.21 3.02
CA LYS A 44 5.10 3.02 4.16
C LYS A 44 4.11 4.07 3.70
N PHE A 45 2.89 4.03 4.23
CA PHE A 45 1.84 5.00 3.91
C PHE A 45 0.96 5.26 5.13
N ASN A 46 0.69 6.53 5.43
CA ASN A 46 -0.02 6.97 6.64
C ASN A 46 0.50 6.36 7.95
N GLY A 47 1.83 6.19 8.06
CA GLY A 47 2.46 5.61 9.26
C GLY A 47 2.25 4.10 9.43
N LEU A 48 1.68 3.43 8.45
CA LEU A 48 1.46 1.98 8.41
C LEU A 48 2.38 1.34 7.35
N ALA A 49 2.68 0.06 7.54
CA ALA A 49 3.42 -0.76 6.58
C ALA A 49 2.46 -1.61 5.77
N TRP A 50 2.48 -1.42 4.45
CA TRP A 50 1.64 -2.12 3.49
C TRP A 50 2.49 -3.05 2.63
N ARG A 51 1.96 -4.23 2.28
CA ARG A 51 2.58 -5.18 1.35
C ARG A 51 1.51 -5.84 0.48
N LEU A 52 1.83 -6.06 -0.79
CA LEU A 52 1.08 -7.00 -1.61
C LEU A 52 1.52 -8.42 -1.28
N PHE A 53 0.55 -9.31 -1.16
CA PHE A 53 0.72 -10.72 -0.91
C PHE A 53 -0.03 -11.50 -1.98
N ILE A 54 0.63 -12.48 -2.58
CA ILE A 54 0.06 -13.31 -3.64
C ILE A 54 0.26 -14.76 -3.25
N SER A 55 -0.81 -15.53 -3.18
CA SER A 55 -0.75 -16.95 -2.85
C SER A 55 -1.41 -17.83 -3.91
N SER A 56 -0.86 -19.03 -4.05
CA SER A 56 -1.40 -20.10 -4.88
C SER A 56 -2.06 -21.13 -3.97
N TYR A 57 -3.39 -21.16 -3.93
CA TYR A 57 -4.11 -22.19 -3.17
C TYR A 57 -4.33 -23.42 -4.03
N HIS A 58 -3.56 -24.49 -3.77
CA HIS A 58 -3.72 -25.79 -4.44
C HIS A 58 -4.54 -26.82 -3.65
N VAL A 59 -4.91 -26.51 -2.40
CA VAL A 59 -5.33 -27.57 -1.47
C VAL A 59 -6.74 -28.12 -1.75
N MET A 60 -7.61 -27.43 -2.51
CA MET A 60 -9.03 -27.83 -2.64
C MET A 60 -9.70 -27.54 -3.99
N GLN A 61 -9.05 -26.91 -4.97
CA GLN A 61 -9.71 -26.55 -6.24
C GLN A 61 -8.88 -26.95 -7.48
N PRO A 62 -9.44 -27.75 -8.41
CA PRO A 62 -8.72 -28.26 -9.59
C PRO A 62 -8.39 -27.18 -10.64
N LYS A 63 -8.88 -25.95 -10.46
CA LYS A 63 -8.56 -24.78 -11.29
C LYS A 63 -7.72 -23.84 -10.43
N GLY A 64 -6.39 -23.98 -10.50
CA GLY A 64 -5.43 -23.23 -9.68
C GLY A 64 -5.78 -21.74 -9.59
N ARG A 65 -6.37 -21.34 -8.45
CA ARG A 65 -6.74 -19.96 -8.18
C ARG A 65 -5.54 -19.28 -7.52
N LYS A 66 -5.21 -18.09 -8.01
CA LYS A 66 -4.27 -17.19 -7.35
C LYS A 66 -5.06 -16.16 -6.57
N GLU A 67 -4.68 -15.92 -5.33
CA GLU A 67 -5.24 -14.88 -4.48
C GLU A 67 -4.25 -13.72 -4.39
N ILE A 68 -4.76 -12.49 -4.45
CA ILE A 68 -3.98 -11.28 -4.21
C ILE A 68 -4.62 -10.59 -3.01
N SER A 69 -3.82 -10.35 -1.98
CA SER A 69 -4.24 -9.73 -0.72
C SER A 69 -3.35 -8.51 -0.43
N LEU A 70 -3.92 -7.51 0.22
CA LEU A 70 -3.18 -6.37 0.75
C LEU A 70 -2.99 -6.56 2.25
N LEU A 71 -1.73 -6.72 2.68
CA LEU A 71 -1.37 -6.83 4.08
C LEU A 71 -1.06 -5.45 4.63
N CYS A 72 -1.66 -5.13 5.78
CA CYS A 72 -1.36 -3.92 6.53
C CYS A 72 -0.86 -4.33 7.91
N ASN A 73 0.29 -3.79 8.33
CA ASN A 73 0.81 -3.93 9.69
C ASN A 73 1.14 -2.55 10.26
N SER A 74 0.91 -2.41 11.56
CA SER A 74 1.44 -1.27 12.31
C SER A 74 2.93 -1.49 12.60
N LEU A 75 3.77 -0.49 12.36
CA LEU A 75 5.22 -0.52 12.62
C LEU A 75 5.54 -0.31 14.11
N GLY A 76 4.84 -0.99 15.02
CA GLY A 76 5.10 -0.94 16.47
C GLY A 76 4.00 -0.33 17.33
N LYS A 77 2.72 -0.40 16.94
CA LYS A 77 1.59 -0.07 17.83
C LYS A 77 0.98 -1.35 18.40
N SER A 78 0.53 -1.25 19.66
CA SER A 78 -0.12 -2.28 20.48
C SER A 78 -1.24 -3.04 19.76
N GLU A 79 -1.70 -4.15 20.34
CA GLU A 79 -2.70 -5.07 19.79
C GLU A 79 -4.06 -4.44 19.40
N LEU A 80 -4.28 -3.15 19.66
CA LEU A 80 -5.54 -2.43 19.41
C LEU A 80 -5.36 -1.34 18.36
N TRP A 81 -5.42 -1.72 17.08
CA TRP A 81 -5.50 -0.76 15.97
C TRP A 81 -6.41 -1.28 14.85
N ARG A 82 -6.98 -0.33 14.09
CA ARG A 82 -7.76 -0.61 12.88
C ARG A 82 -7.31 0.35 11.79
N ALA A 83 -7.13 -0.18 10.58
CA ALA A 83 -6.95 0.62 9.38
C ALA A 83 -8.10 0.36 8.42
N THR A 84 -8.55 1.41 7.75
CA THR A 84 -9.53 1.35 6.68
C THR A 84 -8.88 1.96 5.45
N ALA A 85 -9.00 1.28 4.31
CA ALA A 85 -8.44 1.73 3.04
C ALA A 85 -9.38 1.36 1.90
N ASP A 86 -9.54 2.29 0.97
CA ASP A 86 -10.19 2.01 -0.33
C ASP A 86 -9.12 1.46 -1.29
N ILE A 87 -9.37 0.29 -1.85
CA ILE A 87 -8.39 -0.42 -2.67
C ILE A 87 -8.93 -0.49 -4.10
N ARG A 88 -8.09 -0.08 -5.06
CA ARG A 88 -8.31 -0.36 -6.49
C ARG A 88 -7.19 -1.27 -6.96
N MET A 89 -7.57 -2.41 -7.54
CA MET A 89 -6.61 -3.37 -8.05
C MET A 89 -6.68 -3.43 -9.57
N HIS A 90 -5.51 -3.31 -10.19
CA HIS A 90 -5.32 -3.50 -11.62
C HIS A 90 -4.38 -4.69 -11.81
N VAL A 91 -4.85 -5.70 -12.54
CA VAL A 91 -4.05 -6.87 -12.89
C VAL A 91 -3.85 -6.88 -14.39
N THR A 92 -2.58 -6.85 -14.80
CA THR A 92 -2.18 -6.93 -16.20
C THR A 92 -1.52 -8.29 -16.45
N ILE A 93 -2.05 -9.05 -17.41
CA ILE A 93 -1.54 -10.37 -17.81
C ILE A 93 -1.23 -10.30 -19.31
N GLY A 94 0.05 -10.32 -19.67
CA GLY A 94 0.48 -9.98 -21.03
C GLY A 94 0.02 -8.56 -21.40
N ASP A 95 -0.59 -8.39 -22.56
CA ASP A 95 -1.12 -7.10 -23.03
C ASP A 95 -2.56 -6.79 -22.56
N LYS A 96 -3.15 -7.63 -21.69
CA LYS A 96 -4.54 -7.47 -21.22
C LYS A 96 -4.58 -6.95 -19.79
N THR A 97 -5.29 -5.84 -19.57
CA THR A 97 -5.57 -5.29 -18.23
C THR A 97 -7.00 -5.59 -17.80
N THR A 98 -7.15 -6.06 -16.56
CA THR A 98 -8.44 -6.26 -15.90
C THR A 98 -8.49 -5.38 -14.66
N GLU A 99 -9.55 -4.58 -14.53
CA GLU A 99 -9.81 -3.74 -13.36
C GLU A 99 -11.00 -4.32 -12.59
N ARG A 100 -10.85 -4.48 -11.27
CA ARG A 100 -11.95 -4.88 -10.38
C ARG A 100 -11.88 -4.10 -9.07
N PRO A 101 -13.00 -3.52 -8.59
CA PRO A 101 -13.10 -3.10 -7.20
C PRO A 101 -13.08 -4.35 -6.30
N ILE A 102 -12.37 -4.27 -5.17
CA ILE A 102 -12.27 -5.33 -4.15
C ILE A 102 -13.08 -4.92 -2.94
#